data_AF-A0A7S0E261-F1
#
_entry.id   AF-A0A7S0E261-F1
#
_cell.length_a   1.000
_cell.length_b   1.000
_cell.length_c   1.000
_cell.angle_alpha   90.00
_cell.angle_beta   90.00
_cell.angle_gamma   90.00
#
_symmetry.space_group_name_H-M   'P 1'
#
loop_
_entity.id
_entity.type
_entity.pdbx_description
1 polymer ?
#
loop_
_entity_poly.entity_id
_entity_poly.type
_entity_poly.pdbx_seq_one_letter_code
_entity_poly.pdbx_strand_id
1 'polypeptide(L)'
;QPQSDSTLLQATDRLADSAKVGGWALLDAGGDAKHGDGAKIGGKELRYYTMRITAARRELAAALRTDWGTLEAGTHVLDGEYAYLVYKPGNPARWYVMGQPARHVTIPTHLLLRVGFPMQTAVTPAKPSRQQRIACERDAVVLSAE
;
A
#
# COMPACT_ATOMS: atom_id res chain seq x y z
N GLN A 1 -8.62 27.26 -11.62
CA GLN A 1 -8.37 26.97 -10.20
C GLN A 1 -7.13 26.07 -10.11
N PRO A 2 -5.94 26.61 -9.81
CA PRO A 2 -4.70 25.82 -9.66
C PRO A 2 -4.22 25.63 -8.20
N GLN A 3 -4.94 26.18 -7.20
CA GLN A 3 -4.53 26.10 -5.78
C GLN A 3 -4.78 24.73 -5.11
N SER A 4 -5.66 23.88 -5.68
CA SER A 4 -6.00 22.57 -5.12
C SER A 4 -4.86 21.56 -5.23
N ASP A 5 -4.19 21.53 -6.37
CA ASP A 5 -3.29 20.43 -6.74
C ASP A 5 -1.93 20.59 -6.03
N SER A 6 -1.46 21.82 -5.88
CA SER A 6 -0.26 22.13 -5.11
C SER A 6 -0.44 21.82 -3.61
N THR A 7 -1.64 22.07 -3.06
CA THR A 7 -1.93 21.79 -1.64
C THR A 7 -1.99 20.29 -1.37
N LEU A 8 -2.60 19.52 -2.27
CA LEU A 8 -2.65 18.06 -2.17
C LEU A 8 -1.27 17.43 -2.30
N LEU A 9 -0.44 17.92 -3.23
CA LEU A 9 0.93 17.45 -3.40
C LEU A 9 1.77 17.73 -2.14
N GLN A 10 1.68 18.93 -1.56
CA GLN A 10 2.39 19.24 -0.31
C GLN A 10 1.94 18.37 0.86
N ALA A 11 0.64 18.05 0.95
CA ALA A 11 0.12 17.19 2.01
C ALA A 11 0.63 15.75 1.87
N THR A 12 0.64 15.22 0.65
CA THR A 12 1.09 13.85 0.36
C THR A 12 2.61 13.70 0.42
N ASP A 13 3.36 14.75 0.11
CA ASP A 13 4.81 14.81 0.34
C ASP A 13 5.15 14.78 1.83
N ARG A 14 4.46 15.59 2.65
CA ARG A 14 4.63 15.56 4.12
C ARG A 14 4.27 14.19 4.68
N LEU A 15 3.24 13.54 4.14
CA LEU A 15 2.90 12.17 4.51
C LEU A 15 4.06 11.23 4.16
N ALA A 16 4.62 11.31 2.95
CA ALA A 16 5.75 10.47 2.55
C ALA A 16 7.04 10.76 3.34
N ASP A 17 7.27 11.99 3.80
CA ASP A 17 8.40 12.32 4.68
C ASP A 17 8.33 11.61 6.05
N SER A 18 7.12 11.23 6.49
CA SER A 18 6.93 10.45 7.72
C SER A 18 7.14 8.94 7.55
N ALA A 19 7.36 8.49 6.31
CA ALA A 19 7.61 7.09 5.98
C ALA A 19 8.95 6.62 6.55
N LYS A 20 8.96 5.42 7.14
CA LYS A 20 10.18 4.76 7.63
C LYS A 20 10.42 3.49 6.84
N VAL A 21 11.68 3.21 6.51
CA VAL A 21 12.09 1.93 5.92
C VAL A 21 11.65 0.78 6.81
N GLY A 22 11.03 -0.24 6.22
CA GLY A 22 10.40 -1.36 6.92
C GLY A 22 8.97 -1.09 7.40
N GLY A 23 8.51 0.16 7.40
CA GLY A 23 7.13 0.53 7.68
C GLY A 23 6.18 0.20 6.54
N TRP A 24 4.88 0.35 6.78
CA TRP A 24 3.83 0.04 5.81
C TRP A 24 3.18 1.31 5.26
N ALA A 25 2.70 1.21 4.02
CA ALA A 25 1.96 2.27 3.34
C ALA A 25 0.70 1.72 2.65
N LEU A 26 -0.36 2.54 2.65
CA LEU A 26 -1.54 2.37 1.81
C LEU A 26 -1.48 3.38 0.67
N LEU A 27 -1.73 2.89 -0.54
CA LEU A 27 -1.77 3.69 -1.74
C LEU A 27 -3.13 3.52 -2.43
N ASP A 28 -3.61 4.60 -3.03
CA ASP A 28 -4.84 4.60 -3.83
C ASP A 28 -4.68 3.63 -5.00
N ALA A 29 -5.57 2.65 -5.09
CA ALA A 29 -5.60 1.69 -6.21
C ALA A 29 -6.39 2.23 -7.40
N GLY A 30 -6.91 3.46 -7.30
CA GLY A 30 -7.97 3.94 -8.16
C GLY A 30 -9.18 3.02 -8.09
N GLY A 31 -10.08 3.12 -9.06
CA GLY A 31 -11.22 2.21 -9.15
C GLY A 31 -10.88 0.75 -9.50
N ASP A 32 -9.64 0.25 -9.29
CA ASP A 32 -9.25 -1.10 -9.69
C ASP A 32 -10.03 -2.17 -8.93
N ALA A 33 -11.10 -2.62 -9.59
CA ALA A 33 -12.01 -3.59 -9.04
C ALA A 33 -11.40 -4.98 -8.86
N LYS A 34 -10.31 -5.25 -9.57
CA LYS A 34 -9.76 -6.58 -9.77
C LYS A 34 -8.68 -6.92 -8.75
N HIS A 35 -7.79 -5.97 -8.44
CA HIS A 35 -6.68 -6.22 -7.52
C HIS A 35 -6.69 -5.32 -6.29
N GLY A 36 -7.41 -4.18 -6.34
CA GLY A 36 -7.51 -3.26 -5.22
C GLY A 36 -8.40 -3.81 -4.11
N ASP A 37 -7.92 -3.77 -2.86
CA ASP A 37 -8.76 -4.14 -1.74
C ASP A 37 -9.72 -3.00 -1.39
N GLY A 38 -11.00 -3.33 -1.27
CA GLY A 38 -12.06 -2.39 -0.95
C GLY A 38 -12.25 -2.22 0.56
N ALA A 39 -12.27 -0.97 1.03
CA ALA A 39 -12.91 -0.56 2.28
C ALA A 39 -14.12 0.33 1.99
N LYS A 40 -15.24 0.06 2.65
CA LYS A 40 -16.39 0.96 2.64
C LYS A 40 -16.17 2.03 3.71
N ILE A 41 -15.82 3.24 3.29
CA ILE A 41 -15.65 4.40 4.18
C ILE A 41 -16.68 5.44 3.78
N GLY A 42 -17.58 5.81 4.70
CA GLY A 42 -18.62 6.82 4.44
C GLY A 42 -19.53 6.50 3.24
N GLY A 43 -19.83 5.21 3.01
CA GLY A 43 -20.68 4.77 1.89
C GLY A 43 -19.99 4.69 0.52
N LYS A 44 -18.72 5.11 0.41
CA LYS A 44 -17.90 4.94 -0.79
C LYS A 44 -16.99 3.73 -0.65
N GLU A 45 -16.89 2.93 -1.71
CA GLU A 45 -15.88 1.87 -1.78
C GLU A 45 -14.56 2.49 -2.24
N LEU A 46 -13.65 2.72 -1.29
CA LEU A 46 -12.28 3.12 -1.59
C LEU A 46 -11.46 1.86 -1.79
N ARG A 47 -10.64 1.86 -2.84
CA ARG A 47 -9.75 0.74 -3.13
C ARG A 47 -8.31 1.16 -2.91
N TYR A 48 -7.55 0.27 -2.30
CA TYR A 48 -6.16 0.54 -2.01
C TYR A 48 -5.30 -0.70 -2.22
N TYR A 49 -4.02 -0.43 -2.40
CA TYR A 49 -2.97 -1.44 -2.29
C TYR A 49 -2.12 -1.19 -1.04
N THR A 50 -1.39 -2.22 -0.63
CA THR A 50 -0.49 -2.17 0.52
C THR A 50 0.93 -2.44 0.06
N MET A 51 1.89 -1.70 0.59
CA MET A 51 3.31 -1.95 0.34
C MET A 51 4.15 -1.80 1.60
N ARG A 52 5.27 -2.53 1.65
CA ARG A 52 6.34 -2.33 2.64
C ARG A 52 7.35 -1.33 2.09
N ILE A 53 7.65 -0.28 2.83
CA ILE A 53 8.55 0.80 2.42
C ILE A 53 9.99 0.30 2.43
N THR A 54 10.72 0.50 1.34
CA THR A 54 12.13 0.07 1.21
C THR A 54 13.12 1.23 1.15
N ALA A 55 12.68 2.43 0.81
CA ALA A 55 13.52 3.63 0.81
C ALA A 55 12.77 4.87 1.32
N ALA A 56 13.52 5.90 1.71
CA ALA A 56 12.97 7.21 2.01
C ALA A 56 12.39 7.88 0.75
N ARG A 57 11.50 8.86 0.94
CA ARG A 57 11.01 9.71 -0.15
C ARG A 57 12.19 10.31 -0.92
N ARG A 58 12.09 10.32 -2.24
CA ARG A 58 13.07 10.97 -3.11
C ARG A 58 12.41 11.62 -4.31
N GLU A 59 13.14 12.50 -4.96
CA GLU A 59 12.79 13.08 -6.25
C GLU A 59 13.42 12.24 -7.37
N LEU A 60 12.69 12.04 -8.48
CA LEU A 60 13.22 11.35 -9.66
C LEU A 60 14.24 12.23 -10.39
N ALA A 61 15.46 11.71 -10.58
CA ALA A 61 16.48 12.38 -11.38
C ALA A 61 16.22 12.32 -12.89
N ALA A 62 15.46 11.34 -13.35
CA ALA A 62 15.10 11.13 -14.76
C ALA A 62 13.71 10.49 -14.85
N ALA A 63 13.08 10.60 -16.02
CA ALA A 63 11.78 9.99 -16.25
C ALA A 63 11.84 8.46 -16.07
N LEU A 64 10.80 7.89 -15.46
CA LEU A 64 10.72 6.48 -15.12
C LEU A 64 9.36 5.90 -15.55
N ARG A 65 9.39 4.79 -16.30
CA ARG A 65 8.17 4.05 -16.63
C ARG A 65 7.79 3.12 -15.47
N THR A 66 6.57 3.26 -15.00
CA THR A 66 6.03 2.53 -13.85
C THR A 66 4.65 1.93 -14.17
N ASP A 67 4.08 1.20 -13.21
CA ASP A 67 2.71 0.69 -13.29
C ASP A 67 1.66 1.82 -13.33
N TRP A 68 2.02 3.03 -12.89
CA TRP A 68 1.17 4.24 -12.90
C TRP A 68 1.39 5.11 -14.15
N GLY A 69 2.15 4.61 -15.13
CA GLY A 69 2.53 5.36 -16.32
C GLY A 69 3.97 5.91 -16.24
N THR A 70 4.27 6.88 -17.11
CA THR A 70 5.56 7.55 -17.10
C THR A 70 5.54 8.66 -16.06
N LEU A 71 6.44 8.56 -15.07
CA LEU A 71 6.70 9.61 -14.10
C LEU A 71 7.83 10.48 -14.65
N GLU A 72 7.63 11.79 -14.66
CA GLU A 72 8.63 12.74 -15.17
C GLU A 72 9.77 12.96 -14.16
N ALA A 73 10.91 13.46 -14.66
CA ALA A 73 11.96 13.98 -13.78
C ALA A 73 11.38 15.07 -12.87
N GLY A 74 11.82 15.11 -11.61
CA GLY A 74 11.26 15.99 -10.59
C GLY A 74 10.04 15.43 -9.85
N THR A 75 9.50 14.28 -10.27
CA THR A 75 8.40 13.64 -9.53
C THR A 75 8.87 13.14 -8.17
N HIS A 76 8.14 13.49 -7.12
CA HIS A 76 8.36 12.92 -5.79
C HIS A 76 7.78 11.51 -5.71
N VAL A 77 8.59 10.57 -5.25
CA VAL A 77 8.25 9.15 -5.19
C VAL A 77 8.64 8.51 -3.87
N LEU A 78 8.02 7.36 -3.60
CA LEU A 78 8.37 6.46 -2.52
C LEU A 78 8.58 5.05 -3.09
N ASP A 79 9.66 4.38 -2.69
CA ASP A 79 9.95 3.02 -3.14
C ASP A 79 9.52 2.00 -2.08
N GLY A 80 9.01 0.86 -2.55
CA GLY A 80 8.55 -0.21 -1.69
C GLY A 80 8.48 -1.57 -2.37
N GLU A 81 8.01 -2.55 -1.61
CA GLU A 81 7.66 -3.89 -2.08
C GLU A 81 6.16 -4.11 -1.92
N TYR A 82 5.54 -4.56 -3.00
CA TYR A 82 4.09 -4.76 -3.03
C TYR A 82 3.65 -5.98 -2.22
N ALA A 83 2.55 -5.83 -1.48
CA ALA A 83 1.94 -6.90 -0.70
C ALA A 83 0.57 -7.29 -1.30
N TYR A 84 0.36 -8.58 -1.50
CA TYR A 84 -0.84 -9.13 -2.14
C TYR A 84 -1.84 -9.60 -1.09
N LEU A 85 -3.10 -9.18 -1.22
CA LEU A 85 -4.19 -9.68 -0.39
C LEU A 85 -4.39 -11.17 -0.65
N VAL A 86 -4.30 -11.99 0.40
CA VAL A 86 -4.47 -13.45 0.32
C VAL A 86 -5.68 -13.96 1.08
N TYR A 87 -6.16 -13.19 2.06
CA TYR A 87 -7.32 -13.57 2.84
C TYR A 87 -8.08 -12.33 3.34
N LYS A 88 -9.39 -12.34 3.07
CA LYS A 88 -10.35 -11.29 3.46
C LYS A 88 -11.48 -11.94 4.25
N PRO A 89 -11.41 -11.99 5.59
CA PRO A 89 -12.56 -12.38 6.40
C PRO A 89 -13.66 -11.31 6.25
N GLY A 90 -14.92 -11.73 6.40
CA GLY A 90 -16.10 -10.87 6.25
C GLY A 90 -16.12 -9.62 7.15
N ASN A 91 -15.30 -9.60 8.21
CA ASN A 91 -14.89 -8.41 8.97
C ASN A 91 -13.81 -8.85 10.01
N PRO A 92 -12.80 -8.03 10.39
CA PRO A 92 -12.35 -6.80 9.76
C PRO A 92 -10.84 -6.85 9.33
N ALA A 93 -10.11 -7.93 9.64
CA ALA A 93 -8.66 -7.99 9.49
C ALA A 93 -8.22 -8.53 8.12
N ARG A 94 -7.44 -7.77 7.34
CA ARG A 94 -7.00 -8.17 5.98
C ARG A 94 -5.59 -8.73 6.02
N TRP A 95 -5.37 -9.84 5.33
CA TRP A 95 -4.10 -10.56 5.40
C TRP A 95 -3.39 -10.48 4.04
N TYR A 96 -2.14 -10.07 4.07
CA TYR A 96 -1.31 -9.84 2.90
C TYR A 96 -0.05 -10.67 2.96
N VAL A 97 0.49 -11.06 1.82
CA VAL A 97 1.83 -11.65 1.72
C VAL A 97 2.69 -10.81 0.81
N MET A 98 3.99 -10.77 1.09
CA MET A 98 4.94 -10.20 0.14
C MET A 98 4.99 -11.07 -1.12
N GLY A 99 5.14 -10.45 -2.28
CA GLY A 99 5.38 -11.19 -3.52
C GLY A 99 6.63 -12.06 -3.42
N GLN A 100 6.58 -13.26 -3.99
CA GLN A 100 7.77 -14.08 -4.26
C GLN A 100 7.80 -14.47 -5.75
N PRO A 101 8.76 -13.92 -6.55
CA PRO A 101 9.80 -12.97 -6.14
C PRO A 101 9.23 -11.62 -5.69
N ALA A 102 10.01 -10.86 -4.91
CA ALA A 102 9.61 -9.54 -4.44
C ALA A 102 9.32 -8.62 -5.63
N ARG A 103 8.14 -7.98 -5.62
CA ARG A 103 7.76 -6.99 -6.63
C ARG A 103 8.05 -5.59 -6.09
N HIS A 104 9.17 -5.03 -6.49
CA HIS A 104 9.54 -3.67 -6.18
C HIS A 104 8.69 -2.68 -6.99
N VAL A 105 8.30 -1.58 -6.34
CA VAL A 105 7.43 -0.56 -6.88
C VAL A 105 7.95 0.83 -6.50
N THR A 106 7.85 1.77 -7.45
CA THR A 106 8.16 3.20 -7.24
C THR A 106 6.87 3.99 -7.43
N ILE A 107 6.25 4.44 -6.35
CA ILE A 107 4.95 5.10 -6.40
C ILE A 107 5.10 6.62 -6.33
N PRO A 108 4.32 7.41 -7.07
CA PRO A 108 4.27 8.86 -6.87
C PRO A 108 3.57 9.19 -5.53
N THR A 109 4.07 10.19 -4.82
CA THR A 109 3.61 10.52 -3.46
C THR A 109 2.14 10.89 -3.38
N HIS A 110 1.59 11.53 -4.42
CA HIS A 110 0.17 11.94 -4.48
C HIS A 110 -0.84 10.78 -4.39
N LEU A 111 -0.39 9.53 -4.57
CA LEU A 111 -1.24 8.34 -4.39
C LEU A 111 -1.22 7.79 -2.96
N LEU A 112 -0.40 8.34 -2.05
CA LEU A 112 -0.33 7.88 -0.68
C LEU A 112 -1.57 8.26 0.11
N LEU A 113 -2.19 7.27 0.75
CA LEU A 113 -3.33 7.44 1.64
C LEU A 113 -2.91 7.43 3.12
N ARG A 114 -1.95 6.58 3.47
CA ARG A 114 -1.44 6.41 4.85
C ARG A 114 -0.05 5.81 4.82
N VAL A 115 0.81 6.18 5.78
CA VAL A 115 2.11 5.52 6.02
C VAL A 115 2.35 5.31 7.50
N GLY A 116 3.34 4.48 7.85
CA GLY A 116 3.87 4.39 9.20
C GLY A 116 2.98 3.65 10.20
N PHE A 117 2.09 2.80 9.73
CA PHE A 117 1.26 1.94 10.59
C PHE A 117 1.89 0.55 10.76
N PRO A 118 1.62 -0.13 11.89
CA PRO A 118 2.07 -1.49 12.10
C PRO A 118 1.22 -2.50 11.31
N MET A 119 1.85 -3.59 10.89
CA MET A 119 1.16 -4.82 10.51
C MET A 119 1.81 -5.97 11.27
N GLN A 120 0.98 -6.81 11.88
CA GLN A 120 1.46 -7.95 12.68
C GLN A 120 1.50 -9.21 11.82
N THR A 121 2.43 -10.12 12.10
CA THR A 121 2.41 -11.46 11.48
C THR A 121 1.11 -12.18 11.83
N ALA A 122 0.49 -12.77 10.82
CA ALA A 122 -0.73 -13.55 10.96
C ALA A 122 -0.46 -14.82 11.76
N VAL A 123 -1.22 -15.01 12.82
CA VAL A 123 -1.14 -16.23 13.64
C VAL A 123 -2.26 -17.18 13.25
N THR A 124 -1.92 -18.45 13.08
CA THR A 124 -2.89 -19.50 12.79
C THR A 124 -3.90 -19.61 13.95
N PRO A 125 -5.20 -19.34 13.73
CA PRO A 125 -6.20 -19.46 14.79
C PRO A 125 -6.43 -20.92 15.18
N ALA A 126 -7.04 -21.18 16.35
CA ALA A 126 -7.26 -22.53 16.87
C ALA A 126 -8.09 -23.46 15.95
N LYS A 127 -9.00 -22.89 15.15
CA LYS A 127 -9.79 -23.60 14.13
C LYS A 127 -9.62 -22.89 12.78
N PRO A 128 -8.48 -23.05 12.11
CA PRO A 128 -8.16 -22.29 10.92
C PRO A 128 -8.81 -22.91 9.69
N SER A 129 -9.42 -22.07 8.86
CA SER A 129 -9.80 -22.46 7.50
C SER A 129 -8.56 -22.81 6.67
N ARG A 130 -8.73 -23.56 5.58
CA ARG A 130 -7.62 -23.90 4.68
C ARG A 130 -6.89 -22.66 4.16
N GLN A 131 -7.62 -21.58 3.85
CA GLN A 131 -7.04 -20.32 3.38
C GLN A 131 -6.18 -19.64 4.45
N GLN A 132 -6.63 -19.66 5.71
CA GLN A 132 -5.86 -19.10 6.83
C GLN A 132 -4.56 -19.88 7.07
N ARG A 133 -4.60 -21.22 7.00
CA ARG A 133 -3.39 -22.05 7.12
C ARG A 133 -2.37 -21.70 6.04
N ILE A 134 -2.81 -21.69 4.78
CA ILE A 134 -1.96 -21.34 3.62
C ILE A 134 -1.40 -19.93 3.75
N ALA A 135 -2.18 -18.96 4.23
CA ALA A 135 -1.71 -17.60 4.43
C ALA A 135 -0.64 -17.52 5.53
N CYS A 136 -0.83 -18.19 6.67
CA CYS A 136 0.16 -18.24 7.74
C CYS A 136 1.44 -18.98 7.32
N GLU A 137 1.34 -20.07 6.55
CA GLU A 137 2.49 -20.79 5.96
C GLU A 137 3.32 -19.92 4.99
N ARG A 138 2.74 -18.81 4.51
CA ARG A 138 3.38 -17.84 3.62
C ARG A 138 3.77 -16.55 4.34
N ASP A 139 3.88 -16.59 5.67
CA ASP A 139 4.24 -15.44 6.52
C ASP A 139 3.35 -14.22 6.28
N ALA A 140 2.03 -14.43 6.14
CA ALA A 140 1.11 -13.32 5.94
C ALA A 140 1.18 -12.31 7.08
N VAL A 141 0.94 -11.04 6.76
CA VAL A 141 0.83 -9.92 7.69
C VAL A 141 -0.58 -9.35 7.69
N VAL A 142 -1.00 -8.80 8.81
CA VAL A 142 -2.38 -8.39 9.06
C VAL A 142 -2.49 -6.89 9.18
N LEU A 143 -3.35 -6.29 8.35
CA LEU A 143 -3.89 -4.95 8.54
C LEU A 143 -5.09 -5.06 9.49
N SER A 144 -4.91 -4.64 10.74
CA SER A 144 -5.99 -4.51 11.70
C SER A 144 -6.92 -3.35 11.32
N ALA A 145 -8.18 -3.44 11.73
CA ALA A 145 -9.22 -2.48 11.36
C ALA A 145 -9.40 -1.33 12.33
N GLU A 146 -8.29 -0.83 12.88
CA GLU A 146 -8.31 0.38 13.71
C GLU A 146 -8.68 1.62 12.88
#